data_AF-A0A3G2T404-F1
#
_entry.id   AF-A0A3G2T404-F1
#
_cell.length_a   1.000
_cell.length_b   1.000
_cell.length_c   1.000
_cell.angle_alpha   90.00
_cell.angle_beta   90.00
_cell.angle_gamma   90.00
#
_symmetry.space_group_name_H-M   'P 1'
#
loop_
_entity.id
_entity.type
_entity.pdbx_description
1 polymer ?
#
loop_
_entity_poly.entity_id
_entity_poly.type
_entity_poly.pdbx_seq_one_letter_code
_entity_poly.pdbx_strand_id
1 'polypeptide(L)' 'MKISAFVALFVAVLMTGCVSTVTTYDSRGQVIGSCKAERGFVIGGGAGCVGHANQEGRSN' A
#
# COMPACT_ATOMS: atom_id res chain seq x y z
N MET A 1 7.67 -32.41 -17.29
CA MET A 1 6.33 -31.87 -16.99
C MET A 1 6.13 -31.42 -15.53
N LYS A 2 6.92 -31.87 -14.54
CA LYS A 2 6.75 -31.45 -13.13
C LYS A 2 7.41 -30.10 -12.79
N ILE A 3 8.58 -29.80 -13.37
CA ILE A 3 9.37 -28.61 -13.03
C ILE A 3 8.72 -27.31 -13.54
N SER A 4 8.12 -27.32 -14.74
CA SER A 4 7.47 -26.13 -15.30
C SER A 4 6.27 -25.65 -14.47
N ALA A 5 5.57 -26.56 -13.80
CA ALA A 5 4.47 -26.22 -12.91
C ALA A 5 4.95 -25.50 -11.64
N PHE A 6 6.09 -25.91 -11.07
CA PHE A 6 6.69 -25.23 -9.93
C PHE A 6 7.19 -23.83 -10.30
N VAL A 7 7.80 -23.68 -11.48
CA VAL A 7 8.23 -22.37 -11.98
C VAL A 7 7.04 -21.44 -12.19
N ALA A 8 5.95 -21.93 -12.81
CA ALA A 8 4.74 -21.15 -13.01
C ALA A 8 4.09 -20.70 -11.69
N LEU A 9 4.04 -21.58 -10.69
CA LEU A 9 3.54 -21.24 -9.35
C LEU A 9 4.38 -20.13 -8.70
N PHE A 10 5.70 -20.24 -8.79
CA PHE A 10 6.61 -19.26 -8.19
C PHE A 10 6.45 -17.88 -8.82
N VAL A 11 6.32 -17.83 -10.15
CA VAL A 11 6.08 -16.58 -10.89
C VAL A 11 4.72 -15.99 -10.52
N ALA A 12 3.67 -16.80 -10.38
CA ALA A 12 2.35 -16.34 -9.98
C ALA A 12 2.34 -15.72 -8.56
N VAL A 13 3.11 -16.29 -7.61
CA VAL A 13 3.25 -15.74 -6.26
C VAL A 13 4.02 -14.41 -6.27
N LEU A 14 5.09 -14.30 -7.06
CA LEU A 14 5.87 -13.06 -7.15
C LEU A 14 5.10 -11.91 -7.80
N MET A 15 4.21 -12.21 -8.75
CA MET A 15 3.48 -11.19 -9.52
C MET A 15 2.18 -10.72 -8.85
N THR A 16 1.78 -11.29 -7.71
CA THR A 16 0.51 -10.94 -7.04
C THR A 16 0.65 -9.91 -5.92
N GLY A 17 1.84 -9.35 -5.70
CA GLY A 17 2.09 -8.26 -4.75
C GLY A 17 1.68 -6.89 -5.29
N CYS A 18 0.38 -6.60 -5.40
CA CYS A 18 -0.08 -5.24 -5.66
C CYS A 18 -0.14 -4.43 -4.36
N VAL A 19 0.76 -3.46 -4.22
CA VAL A 19 0.72 -2.43 -3.18
C VAL A 19 0.23 -1.12 -3.79
N SER A 20 -0.86 -0.56 -3.27
CA SER A 20 -1.36 0.76 -3.66
C SER A 20 -1.18 1.70 -2.48
N THR A 21 -0.41 2.77 -2.65
CA THR A 21 -0.19 3.76 -1.59
C THR A 21 -0.80 5.09 -2.01
N VAL A 22 -1.68 5.64 -1.17
CA VAL A 22 -2.24 6.99 -1.32
C VAL A 22 -1.57 7.87 -0.29
N THR A 23 -0.88 8.92 -0.72
CA THR A 23 -0.28 9.91 0.17
C THR A 23 -1.04 11.21 0.03
N THR A 24 -1.53 11.74 1.15
CA THR A 24 -2.28 13.00 1.19
C THR A 24 -1.34 14.12 1.59
N TYR A 25 -1.41 15.22 0.85
CA TYR A 25 -0.61 16.41 1.08
C TYR A 25 -1.51 17.61 1.39
N ASP A 26 -1.01 18.52 2.22
CA ASP A 26 -1.60 19.84 2.43
C ASP A 26 -1.32 20.77 1.23
N SER A 27 -2.01 21.91 1.16
CA SER A 27 -1.78 23.04 0.26
C SER A 27 -0.33 23.53 0.19
N ARG A 28 0.47 23.29 1.25
CA ARG A 28 1.91 23.61 1.30
C ARG A 28 2.82 22.50 0.79
N GLY A 29 2.26 21.36 0.35
CA GLY A 29 3.01 20.17 -0.07
C GLY A 29 3.55 19.31 1.07
N GLN A 30 3.09 19.51 2.31
CA GLN A 30 3.48 18.67 3.45
C GLN A 30 2.63 17.40 3.52
N VAL A 31 3.24 16.26 3.85
CA VAL A 31 2.52 14.99 4.02
C VAL A 31 1.71 15.03 5.32
N ILE A 32 0.39 14.85 5.21
CA ILE A 32 -0.52 14.83 6.37
C ILE A 32 -1.05 13.43 6.67
N GLY A 33 -0.95 12.52 5.71
CA GLY A 33 -1.34 11.14 5.91
C GLY A 33 -0.94 10.25 4.74
N SER A 34 -0.94 8.96 4.99
CA SER A 34 -0.71 7.94 4.00
C SER A 34 -1.58 6.72 4.29
N CYS A 35 -2.18 6.16 3.25
CA CYS A 35 -2.81 4.86 3.35
C CYS A 35 -2.16 3.88 2.38
N LYS A 36 -1.71 2.74 2.91
CA LYS A 36 -1.07 1.67 2.17
C LYS A 36 -2.00 0.48 2.12
N ALA A 37 -2.52 0.18 0.94
CA ALA A 37 -3.26 -1.03 0.66
C ALA A 37 -2.29 -2.12 0.23
N GLU A 38 -2.24 -3.20 1.00
CA GLU A 38 -1.44 -4.39 0.72
C GLU A 38 -2.39 -5.54 0.40
N ARG A 39 -2.32 -6.07 -0.83
CA ARG A 39 -2.97 -7.34 -1.18
C ARG A 39 -1.94 -8.46 -1.04
N GLY A 40 -2.08 -9.27 0.00
CA GLY A 40 -1.32 -10.51 0.15
C GLY A 40 -1.99 -11.65 -0.63
N PHE A 41 -1.18 -12.53 -1.22
CA PHE A 41 -1.64 -13.71 -1.97
C PHE A 41 -2.38 -14.74 -1.07
N VAL A 42 -2.08 -14.77 0.23
CA VAL A 42 -2.56 -15.79 1.19
C VAL A 42 -3.38 -15.21 2.35
N ILE A 43 -3.08 -13.99 2.76
CA ILE A 43 -3.71 -13.31 3.90
C ILE A 43 -4.47 -12.14 3.29
N GLY A 44 -5.80 -12.20 3.33
CA GLY A 44 -6.70 -11.28 2.61
C GLY A 44 -6.28 -9.82 2.68
N GLY A 45 -6.50 -9.09 1.58
CA GLY A 45 -6.01 -7.73 1.43
C GLY A 45 -6.44 -6.79 2.55
N GLY A 46 -5.50 -5.98 3.03
CA GLY A 46 -5.69 -5.01 4.11
C GLY A 46 -5.24 -3.61 3.69
N ALA A 47 -5.77 -2.59 4.37
CA ALA A 47 -5.31 -1.22 4.21
C ALA A 47 -4.88 -0.66 5.56
N GLY A 48 -3.61 -0.29 5.69
CA GLY A 48 -3.08 0.43 6.84
C GLY A 48 -3.07 1.91 6.53
N CYS A 49 -3.90 2.69 7.22
CA CYS A 49 -3.90 4.14 7.09
C CYS A 49 -3.31 4.81 8.34
N VAL A 50 -2.44 5.78 8.13
CA VAL A 50 -1.88 6.66 9.16
C VAL A 50 -2.08 8.11 8.73
N GLY A 51 -2.44 8.98 9.66
CA GLY A 51 -2.68 10.38 9.33
C GLY A 51 -2.77 11.25 10.57
N HIS A 52 -2.35 12.50 10.41
CA HIS A 52 -2.39 13.54 11.42
C HIS A 52 -3.02 14.80 10.82
N ALA A 53 -3.81 15.51 11.60
CA ALA A 53 -4.30 16.82 11.17
C ALA A 53 -3.12 17.80 11.14
N ASN A 54 -2.92 18.48 10.01
CA ASN A 54 -1.99 19.61 9.97
C ASN A 54 -2.57 20.77 10.77
N GLN A 55 -2.03 21.02 11.95
CA GLN A 55 -2.50 22.07 12.86
C GLN A 55 -1.93 23.45 12.50
N GLU A 56 -1.11 23.57 11.45
CA GLU A 56 -0.56 24.87 11.02
C GLU A 56 -1.65 25.90 10.65
N GLY A 57 -2.86 25.45 10.28
CA GLY A 57 -4.02 26.33 10.05
C GLY A 57 -4.80 26.71 11.32
N ARG A 58 -4.47 26.15 12.48
CA ARG A 58 -5.10 26.47 13.77
C ARG A 58 -4.32 27.57 14.49
N SER A 59 -3.90 28.61 13.76
CA SER A 59 -3.50 29.87 14.38
C SER A 59 -4.76 30.70 14.60
N ASN A 60 -5.12 30.87 15.85
CA ASN A 60 -6.09 31.87 16.31
C ASN A 60 -5.55 33.29 16.06
#